data_AF-A0A2R6DMB2-F1
#
_entry.id   AF-A0A2R6DMB2-F1
#
_cell.length_a   1.000
_cell.length_b   1.000
_cell.length_c   1.000
_cell.angle_alpha   90.00
_cell.angle_beta   90.00
_cell.angle_gamma   90.00
#
_symmetry.space_group_name_H-M   'P 1'
#
loop_
_entity.id
_entity.type
_entity.pdbx_description
1 polymer ?
#
loop_
_entity_poly.entity_id
_entity_poly.type
_entity_poly.pdbx_seq_one_letter_code
_entity_poly.pdbx_strand_id
1 'polypeptide(L)' 'MISETDTIENRSEIVFLYDAVDANPNGDPLTEENHPRVDDYTGEAIVTDVRLKRVVRDYIDDQGETILVKASG' A
#
# COMPACT_ATOMS: atom_id res chain seq x y z
N MET A 1 -0.10 -29.57 -8.76
CA MET A 1 0.54 -29.16 -10.01
C MET A 1 0.51 -27.64 -10.02
N ILE A 2 1.61 -26.99 -9.67
CA ILE A 2 1.73 -25.54 -9.83
C ILE A 2 1.94 -25.35 -11.34
N SER A 3 1.00 -24.70 -12.04
CA SER A 3 1.18 -24.45 -13.47
C SER A 3 2.39 -23.55 -13.67
N GLU A 4 3.11 -23.75 -14.77
CA GLU A 4 4.19 -22.84 -15.16
C GLU A 4 3.67 -21.41 -15.12
N THR A 5 4.36 -20.54 -14.39
CA THR A 5 4.04 -19.14 -14.30
C THR A 5 4.33 -18.54 -15.67
N ASP A 6 3.30 -18.18 -16.43
CA ASP A 6 3.47 -17.39 -17.64
C ASP A 6 4.31 -16.17 -17.28
N THR A 7 5.53 -16.12 -17.83
CA THR A 7 6.45 -15.02 -17.55
C THR A 7 5.86 -13.77 -18.21
N ILE A 8 5.78 -12.67 -17.46
CA ILE A 8 5.25 -11.42 -18.02
C ILE A 8 6.18 -10.92 -19.13
N GLU A 9 5.69 -10.92 -20.37
CA GLU A 9 6.49 -10.59 -21.56
C GLU A 9 6.63 -9.08 -21.79
N ASN A 10 5.72 -8.28 -21.23
CA ASN A 10 5.63 -6.84 -21.51
C ASN A 10 5.78 -6.01 -20.23
N ARG A 11 6.56 -4.93 -20.32
CA ARG A 11 6.60 -3.91 -19.27
C ARG A 11 5.27 -3.16 -19.24
N SER A 12 4.62 -3.19 -18.09
CA SER A 12 3.38 -2.43 -17.85
C SER A 12 3.65 -1.30 -16.88
N GLU A 13 3.01 -0.16 -17.11
CA GLU A 13 2.95 0.97 -16.19
C GLU A 13 1.49 1.19 -15.77
N ILE A 14 1.27 1.56 -14.51
CA ILE A 14 -0.06 1.81 -13.97
C ILE A 14 -0.04 3.16 -13.26
N VAL A 15 -0.95 4.04 -13.63
CA VAL A 15 -1.28 5.23 -12.85
C VAL A 15 -2.49 4.88 -12.00
N PHE A 16 -2.29 4.82 -10.68
CA PHE A 16 -3.34 4.50 -9.72
C PHE A 16 -3.81 5.78 -9.03
N LEU A 17 -5.08 6.15 -9.25
CA LEU A 17 -5.70 7.33 -8.67
C LEU A 17 -6.83 6.89 -7.75
N TYR A 18 -6.88 7.49 -6.56
CA TYR A 18 -8.00 7.35 -5.63
C TYR A 18 -8.14 8.65 -4.84
N ASP A 19 -9.36 8.90 -4.37
CA ASP A 19 -9.68 9.97 -3.44
C ASP A 19 -10.00 9.41 -2.06
N ALA A 20 -9.90 10.27 -1.06
CA ALA A 20 -10.27 9.96 0.31
C ALA A 20 -10.84 11.23 0.96
N VAL A 21 -11.95 11.10 1.67
CA VAL A 21 -12.64 12.19 2.37
C VAL A 21 -12.72 11.85 3.84
N ASP A 22 -12.43 12.81 4.71
CA ASP A 22 -12.43 12.65 6.17
C ASP A 22 -11.69 11.39 6.67
N ALA A 23 -10.56 11.10 6.02
CA ALA A 23 -9.78 9.89 6.24
C ALA A 23 -8.32 10.21 6.55
N ASN A 24 -7.65 9.25 7.18
CA ASN A 24 -6.20 9.23 7.32
C ASN A 24 -5.61 8.13 6.42
N PRO A 25 -5.22 8.44 5.17
CA PRO A 25 -4.83 7.42 4.20
C PRO A 25 -3.46 6.80 4.53
N ASN A 26 -2.61 7.53 5.26
CA ASN A 26 -1.27 7.12 5.64
C ASN A 26 -0.84 7.84 6.92
N GLY A 27 -1.12 7.22 8.06
CA GLY A 27 -0.82 7.81 9.35
C GLY A 27 0.68 7.88 9.64
N ASP A 28 1.09 8.92 10.36
CA ASP A 28 2.47 9.12 10.77
C ASP A 28 2.70 8.67 12.23
N PRO A 29 3.40 7.54 12.47
CA PRO A 29 3.69 7.02 13.80
C PRO A 29 4.65 7.92 14.60
N LEU A 30 5.23 8.96 13.99
CA LEU A 30 6.03 9.96 14.71
C LEU A 30 5.18 11.02 15.41
N THR A 31 3.86 11.03 15.16
CA THR A 31 2.91 11.97 15.78
C THR A 31 2.10 11.27 16.87
N GLU A 32 1.76 11.99 17.95
CA GLU A 32 1.02 11.42 19.08
C GLU A 32 -0.40 10.96 18.71
N GLU A 33 -1.05 11.63 17.76
CA GLU A 33 -2.43 11.34 17.33
C GLU A 33 -2.51 10.59 15.99
N ASN A 34 -1.38 10.08 15.48
CA ASN A 34 -1.31 9.41 14.17
C ASN A 34 -1.94 10.29 13.07
N HIS A 35 -1.53 11.55 12.96
CA HIS A 35 -1.99 12.45 11.91
C HIS A 35 -1.62 11.92 10.51
N PRO A 36 -2.28 12.39 9.43
CA PRO A 36 -1.82 12.11 8.07
C PRO A 36 -0.35 12.47 7.92
N ARG A 37 0.41 11.60 7.25
CA ARG A 37 1.78 11.90 6.88
C ARG A 37 1.80 13.00 5.84
N VAL A 38 2.65 13.99 6.07
CA VAL A 38 2.80 15.17 5.22
C VAL A 38 4.24 15.21 4.69
N ASP A 39 4.41 15.67 3.45
CA ASP A 39 5.73 15.99 2.92
C ASP A 39 6.21 17.33 3.49
N ASP A 40 7.39 17.34 4.10
CA ASP A 40 7.92 18.53 4.80
C ASP A 40 8.23 19.71 3.85
N TYR A 41 8.38 19.46 2.55
CA TYR A 41 8.70 20.50 1.57
C TYR A 41 7.46 21.10 0.92
N THR A 42 6.48 20.28 0.55
CA THR A 42 5.26 20.73 -0.14
C THR A 42 4.11 21.03 0.83
N GLY A 43 4.12 20.43 2.02
CA GLY A 43 3.01 20.49 2.96
C GLY A 43 1.80 19.65 2.54
N GLU A 44 1.93 18.83 1.50
CA GLU A 44 0.85 17.97 1.00
C GLU A 44 0.82 16.64 1.74
N ALA A 45 -0.37 16.07 1.93
CA ALA A 45 -0.51 14.72 2.46
C ALA A 45 0.08 13.71 1.48
N ILE A 46 0.88 12.77 1.98
CA ILE A 46 1.55 11.76 1.16
C ILE A 46 1.14 10.34 1.57
N VAL A 47 1.04 9.49 0.55
CA VAL A 47 0.85 8.05 0.74
C VAL A 47 2.07 7.32 0.21
N THR A 48 2.79 6.67 1.11
CA THR A 48 4.01 5.95 0.76
C THR A 48 3.70 4.67 0.00
N ASP A 49 4.67 4.22 -0.78
CA ASP A 49 4.62 2.94 -1.47
C ASP A 49 4.44 1.77 -0.48
N VAL A 50 5.08 1.84 0.70
CA VAL A 50 4.92 0.87 1.78
C VAL A 50 3.46 0.77 2.23
N ARG A 51 2.76 1.91 2.36
CA ARG A 51 1.34 1.95 2.73
C ARG A 51 0.47 1.30 1.67
N LEU A 52 0.67 1.64 0.39
CA LEU A 52 -0.09 1.04 -0.72
C LEU A 52 0.17 -0.47 -0.83
N LYS A 53 1.44 -0.89 -0.76
CA LYS A 53 1.81 -2.31 -0.77
C LYS A 53 1.18 -3.08 0.39
N ARG A 54 1.00 -2.45 1.56
CA ARG A 54 0.30 -3.07 2.69
C ARG A 54 -1.17 -3.29 2.39
N VAL A 55 -1.89 -2.30 1.85
CA VAL A 55 -3.31 -2.47 1.47
C VAL A 55 -3.48 -3.63 0.50
N VAL A 56 -2.64 -3.70 -0.53
CA VAL A 56 -2.67 -4.81 -1.51
C VAL A 56 -2.40 -6.15 -0.85
N ARG A 57 -1.39 -6.26 0.01
CA ARG A 57 -1.08 -7.51 0.72
C ARG A 57 -2.19 -7.93 1.67
N ASP A 58 -2.74 -6.99 2.44
CA ASP A 58 -3.81 -7.24 3.40
C ASP A 58 -5.06 -7.75 2.67
N TYR A 59 -5.39 -7.16 1.50
CA TYR A 59 -6.47 -7.66 0.64
C TYR A 59 -6.20 -9.09 0.14
N ILE A 60 -5.01 -9.36 -0.40
CA ILE A 60 -4.63 -10.70 -0.89
C ILE A 60 -4.69 -11.74 0.25
N ASP A 61 -4.22 -11.38 1.45
CA ASP A 61 -4.26 -12.26 2.62
C ASP A 61 -5.70 -12.57 3.08
N ASP A 62 -6.58 -11.57 3.06
CA ASP A 62 -8.01 -11.72 3.36
C ASP A 62 -8.72 -12.65 2.37
N GLN A 63 -8.23 -12.73 1.13
CA GLN A 63 -8.71 -13.71 0.14
C GLN A 63 -8.14 -15.12 0.35
N GLY A 64 -7.31 -15.34 1.38
CA GLY A 64 -6.70 -16.63 1.70
C GLY A 64 -5.48 -16.99 0.84
N GLU A 65 -4.97 -16.04 0.07
CA GLU A 65 -3.80 -16.24 -0.77
C GLU A 65 -2.50 -16.10 0.04
N THR A 66 -1.44 -16.77 -0.42
CA THR A 66 -0.14 -16.73 0.28
C THR A 66 0.56 -15.39 0.07
N ILE A 67 0.95 -14.72 1.17
CA ILE A 67 1.82 -13.54 1.15
C ILE A 67 3.15 -13.79 1.86
N LEU A 68 4.22 -13.15 1.36
CA LEU A 68 5.60 -13.38 1.83
C LEU A 68 5.98 -12.58 3.07
N VAL A 69 5.29 -11.46 3.33
CA VAL A 69 5.60 -10.54 4.44
C VAL A 69 4.30 -10.17 5.15
N LYS A 70 4.22 -10.50 6.43
CA LYS A 70 3.13 -10.11 7.34
C LYS A 70 3.65 -9.22 8.45
N ALA A 71 2.81 -8.32 8.95
CA ALA A 71 3.09 -7.68 10.23
C ALA A 71 3.20 -8.77 11.31
N SER A 72 4.21 -8.69 12.16
CA SER A 72 4.29 -9.54 13.34
C SER A 72 3.05 -9.25 14.20
N GLY A 73 2.24 -10.27 14.43
CA GLY A 73 1.11 -10.21 15.37
C GLY A 73 1.59 -10.04 16.81
#